data_AF-A0A165HXD0-F1
#
_entry.id   AF-A0A165HXD0-F1
#
_cell.length_a   1.000
_cell.length_b   1.000
_cell.length_c   1.000
_cell.angle_alpha   90.00
_cell.angle_beta   90.00
_cell.angle_gamma   90.00
#
_symmetry.space_group_name_H-M   'P 1'
#
loop_
_entity.id
_entity.type
_entity.pdbx_description
1 polymer ?
#
loop_
_entity_poly.entity_id
_entity_poly.type
_entity_poly.pdbx_seq_one_letter_code
_entity_poly.pdbx_strand_id
1 'polypeptide(L)'
;AIHQLLPFTMAHPFDSCDFSRLAVLAARDANARDNVSEYLLQSWHINAVLFKFFPTERCNAFRLLMFKTGAVISGSQALQLLMRTDYPGSDLDVYLHYRHAHQFDAFLAHEGYTLQVEPARNNFYIPGQRLWSGEHFLFT
;
A
#
# COMPACT_ATOMS: atom_id res chain seq x y z
N ALA A 1 -30.49 27.91 3.73
CA ALA A 1 -30.00 26.74 2.96
C ALA A 1 -29.04 25.97 3.85
N ILE A 2 -29.15 24.64 3.83
CA ILE A 2 -28.63 23.71 4.82
C ILE A 2 -27.10 23.63 4.70
N HIS A 3 -26.36 24.00 5.76
CA HIS A 3 -25.01 23.48 5.97
C HIS A 3 -25.17 22.02 6.40
N GLN A 4 -25.02 21.09 5.47
CA GLN A 4 -24.79 19.69 5.80
C GLN A 4 -23.43 19.62 6.51
N LEU A 5 -23.46 19.65 7.84
CA LEU A 5 -22.36 19.19 8.66
C LEU A 5 -22.11 17.73 8.26
N LEU A 6 -20.95 17.45 7.66
CA LEU A 6 -20.45 16.09 7.52
C LEU A 6 -20.57 15.41 8.89
N PRO A 7 -21.11 14.20 8.99
CA PRO A 7 -21.30 13.55 10.27
C PRO A 7 -19.95 13.51 10.98
N PHE A 8 -19.92 13.98 12.23
CA PHE A 8 -18.80 13.79 13.15
C PHE A 8 -18.56 12.28 13.19
N THR A 9 -17.57 11.82 12.41
CA THR A 9 -17.28 10.40 12.32
C THR A 9 -16.64 10.09 13.67
N MET A 10 -17.40 9.50 14.58
CA MET A 10 -16.85 9.07 15.86
C MET A 10 -15.65 8.17 15.55
N ALA A 11 -14.48 8.52 16.10
CA ALA A 11 -13.30 7.69 15.98
C ALA A 11 -13.67 6.24 16.34
N HIS A 12 -13.31 5.30 15.46
CA HIS A 12 -13.63 3.91 15.69
C HIS A 12 -12.87 3.45 16.96
N PRO A 13 -13.45 2.63 17.85
CA PRO A 13 -12.78 2.18 19.07
C PRO A 13 -11.41 1.52 18.84
N PHE A 14 -11.18 1.02 17.63
CA PHE A 14 -9.95 0.36 17.21
C PHE A 14 -8.91 1.32 16.61
N ASP A 15 -9.21 2.60 16.42
CA ASP A 15 -8.27 3.57 15.83
C ASP A 15 -7.00 3.76 16.64
N SER A 16 -7.06 3.58 17.96
CA SER A 16 -5.91 3.63 18.86
C SER A 16 -5.17 2.29 19.00
N CYS A 17 -5.67 1.21 18.39
CA CYS A 17 -5.06 -0.11 18.48
C CYS A 17 -4.01 -0.33 17.38
N ASP A 18 -2.88 -0.92 17.76
CA ASP A 18 -1.94 -1.50 16.81
C ASP A 18 -2.38 -2.91 16.38
N PHE A 19 -1.68 -3.48 15.39
CA PHE A 19 -1.96 -4.84 14.90
C PHE A 19 -1.95 -5.90 16.01
N SER A 20 -1.02 -5.80 16.97
CA SER A 20 -0.88 -6.76 18.07
C SER A 20 -2.12 -6.74 18.97
N ARG A 21 -2.62 -5.55 19.28
CA ARG A 21 -3.82 -5.38 20.10
C ARG A 21 -5.07 -5.87 19.38
N LEU A 22 -5.18 -5.59 18.08
CA LEU A 22 -6.27 -6.09 17.25
C LEU A 22 -6.26 -7.63 17.17
N ALA A 23 -5.09 -8.25 17.02
CA ALA A 23 -4.97 -9.70 17.00
C ALA A 23 -5.42 -10.34 18.32
N VAL A 24 -5.04 -9.74 19.47
CA VAL A 24 -5.49 -10.21 20.79
C VAL A 24 -7.01 -10.07 20.96
N LEU A 25 -7.61 -8.99 20.45
CA LEU A 25 -9.07 -8.78 20.49
C LEU A 25 -9.79 -9.81 19.60
N ALA A 26 -9.31 -10.02 18.37
CA ALA A 26 -9.89 -10.98 17.43
C ALA A 26 -9.82 -12.43 17.94
N ALA A 27 -8.86 -12.77 18.81
CA ALA A 27 -8.73 -14.11 19.37
C ALA A 27 -9.71 -14.40 20.53
N ARG A 28 -10.50 -13.43 21.00
CA ARG A 28 -11.37 -13.60 22.18
C ARG A 28 -12.60 -14.46 21.88
N ASP A 29 -13.33 -14.09 20.83
CA ASP A 29 -14.56 -14.74 20.43
C ASP A 29 -14.90 -14.40 18.97
N ALA A 30 -15.93 -15.08 18.43
CA ALA A 30 -16.32 -14.91 17.04
C ALA A 30 -16.80 -13.48 16.71
N ASN A 31 -17.54 -12.84 17.61
CA ASN A 31 -18.06 -11.49 17.38
C ASN A 31 -16.94 -10.46 17.40
N ALA A 32 -15.99 -10.57 18.34
CA ALA A 32 -14.80 -9.73 18.36
C ALA A 32 -13.94 -9.91 17.10
N ARG A 33 -13.78 -11.15 16.63
CA ARG A 33 -13.07 -11.46 15.38
C ARG A 33 -13.73 -10.81 14.17
N ASP A 34 -15.05 -10.89 14.06
CA ASP A 34 -15.78 -10.35 12.92
C ASP A 34 -15.69 -8.81 12.92
N ASN A 35 -15.85 -8.17 14.08
CA ASN A 35 -15.69 -6.72 14.24
C ASN A 35 -14.26 -6.25 13.89
N VAL A 36 -13.23 -6.96 14.35
CA VAL A 36 -11.84 -6.63 13.99
C VAL A 36 -11.61 -6.85 12.49
N SER A 37 -12.16 -7.91 11.90
CA SER A 37 -12.01 -8.19 10.48
C SER A 37 -12.66 -7.12 9.61
N GLU A 38 -13.88 -6.69 9.95
CA GLU A 38 -14.56 -5.58 9.27
C GLU A 38 -13.77 -4.28 9.39
N TYR A 39 -13.26 -3.97 10.58
CA TYR A 39 -12.40 -2.81 10.79
C TYR A 39 -11.13 -2.87 9.94
N LEU A 40 -10.43 -4.01 9.92
CA LEU A 40 -9.23 -4.18 9.11
C LEU A 40 -9.51 -4.00 7.61
N LEU A 41 -10.65 -4.50 7.11
CA LEU A 41 -11.07 -4.34 5.72
C LEU A 41 -11.31 -2.87 5.34
N GLN A 42 -11.75 -2.04 6.28
CA GLN A 42 -12.00 -0.62 6.06
C GLN A 42 -10.71 0.21 6.24
N SER A 43 -9.96 -0.04 7.31
CA SER A 43 -8.80 0.79 7.70
C SER A 43 -7.49 0.44 6.98
N TRP A 44 -7.30 -0.82 6.56
CA TRP A 44 -6.15 -1.27 5.76
C TRP A 44 -6.55 -1.61 4.33
N HIS A 45 -7.42 -0.79 3.75
CA HIS A 45 -7.89 -1.00 2.39
C HIS A 45 -6.84 -0.56 1.35
N ILE A 46 -6.29 -1.51 0.59
CA ILE A 46 -5.22 -1.24 -0.39
C ILE A 46 -5.58 -0.17 -1.42
N ASN A 47 -6.86 -0.01 -1.76
CA ASN A 47 -7.23 1.03 -2.73
C ASN A 47 -7.03 2.45 -2.18
N ALA A 48 -6.94 2.65 -0.86
CA ALA A 48 -6.57 3.94 -0.28
C ALA A 48 -5.20 4.42 -0.77
N VAL A 49 -4.29 3.48 -1.06
CA VAL A 49 -3.00 3.74 -1.71
C VAL A 49 -3.18 3.85 -3.23
N LEU A 50 -3.85 2.87 -3.85
CA LEU A 50 -3.88 2.75 -5.32
C LEU A 50 -4.65 3.86 -6.03
N PHE A 51 -5.63 4.50 -5.39
CA PHE A 51 -6.39 5.60 -5.99
C PHE A 51 -5.52 6.83 -6.33
N LYS A 52 -4.32 6.93 -5.75
CA LYS A 52 -3.34 7.97 -6.09
C LYS A 52 -2.68 7.74 -7.47
N PHE A 53 -2.66 6.49 -7.93
CA PHE A 53 -1.92 6.06 -9.12
C PHE A 53 -2.81 5.59 -10.27
N PHE A 54 -3.97 5.04 -9.96
CA PHE A 54 -4.88 4.47 -10.95
C PHE A 54 -6.33 4.90 -10.70
N PRO A 55 -7.15 5.02 -11.75
CA PRO A 55 -8.58 5.14 -11.61
C PRO A 55 -9.19 4.00 -10.78
N THR A 56 -10.34 4.26 -10.15
CA THR A 56 -11.02 3.30 -9.27
C THR A 56 -11.29 1.96 -9.97
N GLU A 57 -11.71 2.01 -11.22
CA GLU A 57 -12.00 0.85 -12.06
C GLU A 57 -10.76 0.05 -12.47
N ARG A 58 -9.56 0.65 -12.38
CA ARG A 58 -8.27 0.02 -12.73
C ARG A 58 -7.54 -0.56 -11.53
N CYS A 59 -7.84 -0.09 -10.32
CA CYS A 59 -7.29 -0.65 -9.08
C CYS A 59 -7.49 -2.17 -8.96
N ASN A 60 -8.68 -2.68 -9.32
CA ASN A 60 -8.98 -4.12 -9.28
C ASN A 60 -8.15 -4.91 -10.31
N ALA A 61 -7.93 -4.35 -11.50
CA ALA A 61 -7.11 -4.98 -12.53
C ALA A 61 -5.63 -5.05 -12.10
N PHE A 62 -5.11 -3.98 -11.52
CA PHE A 62 -3.75 -3.95 -10.96
C PHE A 62 -3.57 -4.98 -9.84
N ARG A 63 -4.52 -5.06 -8.90
CA ARG A 63 -4.51 -6.06 -7.83
C ARG A 63 -4.58 -7.49 -8.35
N LEU A 64 -5.37 -7.73 -9.40
CA LEU A 64 -5.44 -9.03 -10.05
C LEU A 64 -4.11 -9.40 -10.72
N LEU A 65 -3.44 -8.44 -11.37
CA LEU A 65 -2.11 -8.63 -11.95
C LEU A 65 -1.09 -8.97 -10.85
N MET A 66 -1.11 -8.24 -9.73
CA MET A 66 -0.27 -8.53 -8.58
C MET A 66 -0.50 -9.94 -8.04
N PHE A 67 -1.77 -10.32 -7.82
CA PHE A 67 -2.13 -11.65 -7.35
C PHE A 67 -1.62 -12.77 -8.26
N LYS A 68 -1.79 -12.62 -9.59
CA LYS A 68 -1.35 -13.62 -10.57
C LYS A 68 0.17 -13.76 -10.68
N THR A 69 0.89 -12.67 -10.44
CA THR A 69 2.35 -12.61 -10.64
C THR A 69 3.14 -12.78 -9.35
N GLY A 70 2.48 -12.67 -8.19
CA GLY A 70 3.11 -12.65 -6.87
C GLY A 70 3.80 -11.31 -6.57
N ALA A 71 3.44 -10.23 -7.28
CA ALA A 71 4.00 -8.92 -7.03
C ALA A 71 3.42 -8.28 -5.76
N VAL A 72 4.25 -7.49 -5.08
CA VAL A 72 3.94 -6.91 -3.76
C VAL A 72 4.30 -5.44 -3.75
N ILE A 73 3.41 -4.61 -3.20
CA ILE A 73 3.67 -3.18 -2.98
C ILE A 73 4.69 -3.03 -1.85
N SER A 74 5.62 -2.12 -2.02
CA SER A 74 6.74 -1.91 -1.10
C SER A 74 6.97 -0.43 -0.82
N GLY A 75 8.12 -0.13 -0.20
CA GLY A 75 8.55 1.24 0.07
C GLY A 75 7.55 2.03 0.89
N SER A 76 7.47 3.32 0.57
CA SER A 76 6.65 4.31 1.28
C SER A 76 5.16 3.96 1.31
N GLN A 77 4.62 3.37 0.24
CA GLN A 77 3.20 3.01 0.18
C GLN A 77 2.84 1.81 1.07
N ALA A 78 3.74 0.83 1.18
CA ALA A 78 3.55 -0.28 2.11
C ALA A 78 3.54 0.22 3.56
N LEU A 79 4.47 1.13 3.88
CA LEU A 79 4.54 1.79 5.18
C LEU A 79 3.30 2.65 5.47
N GLN A 80 2.83 3.43 4.49
CA GLN A 80 1.61 4.23 4.58
C GLN A 80 0.40 3.37 4.95
N LEU A 81 0.25 2.23 4.28
CA LEU A 81 -0.84 1.29 4.56
C LEU A 81 -0.69 0.72 5.98
N LEU A 82 0.47 0.17 6.33
CA LEU A 82 0.67 -0.53 7.61
C LEU A 82 0.62 0.41 8.81
N MET A 83 1.24 1.58 8.70
CA MET A 83 1.34 2.57 9.79
C MET A 83 0.20 3.58 9.78
N ARG A 84 -0.72 3.51 8.80
CA ARG A 84 -1.84 4.46 8.64
C ARG A 84 -1.36 5.93 8.69
N THR A 85 -0.23 6.20 8.05
CA THR A 85 0.45 7.51 8.02
C THR A 85 0.55 7.98 6.58
N ASP A 86 0.24 9.25 6.29
CA ASP A 86 0.36 9.78 4.93
C ASP A 86 1.80 10.20 4.62
N TYR A 87 2.29 9.79 3.45
CA TYR A 87 3.56 10.23 2.88
C TYR A 87 3.27 11.03 1.60
N PRO A 88 3.08 12.36 1.68
CA PRO A 88 2.70 13.17 0.53
C PRO A 88 3.76 13.11 -0.58
N GLY A 89 3.32 13.00 -1.83
CA GLY A 89 4.20 13.01 -3.00
C GLY A 89 5.08 11.77 -3.16
N SER A 90 4.85 10.72 -2.37
CA SER A 90 5.53 9.44 -2.54
C SER A 90 5.07 8.71 -3.81
N ASP A 91 6.00 7.96 -4.41
CA ASP A 91 5.80 7.10 -5.58
C ASP A 91 5.20 5.74 -5.20
N LEU A 92 5.03 4.84 -6.18
CA LEU A 92 4.54 3.48 -5.99
C LEU A 92 5.64 2.46 -6.31
N ASP A 93 6.23 1.88 -5.27
CA ASP A 93 7.21 0.82 -5.42
C ASP A 93 6.55 -0.57 -5.46
N VAL A 94 6.93 -1.39 -6.44
CA VAL A 94 6.39 -2.75 -6.62
C VAL A 94 7.52 -3.75 -6.82
N TYR A 95 7.65 -4.71 -5.90
CA TYR A 95 8.47 -5.90 -6.13
C TYR A 95 7.74 -6.86 -7.03
N LEU A 96 8.38 -7.26 -8.12
CA LEU A 96 7.86 -8.26 -9.04
C LEU A 96 8.98 -9.16 -9.53
N HIS A 97 8.62 -10.39 -9.88
CA HIS A 97 9.57 -11.31 -10.49
C HIS A 97 9.83 -10.90 -11.95
N TYR A 98 11.09 -10.72 -12.35
CA TYR A 98 11.48 -10.17 -13.67
C TYR A 98 10.77 -10.82 -14.87
N ARG A 99 10.52 -12.14 -14.82
CA ARG A 99 9.75 -12.88 -15.85
C ARG A 99 8.37 -12.28 -16.16
N HIS A 100 7.78 -11.54 -15.21
CA HIS A 100 6.46 -10.92 -15.32
C HIS A 100 6.52 -9.41 -15.60
N ALA A 101 7.71 -8.82 -15.72
CA ALA A 101 7.89 -7.37 -15.93
C ALA A 101 7.10 -6.87 -17.15
N HIS A 102 7.15 -7.61 -18.26
CA HIS A 102 6.42 -7.27 -19.48
C HIS A 102 4.89 -7.09 -19.29
N GLN A 103 4.29 -7.80 -18.33
CA GLN A 103 2.85 -7.67 -18.04
C GLN A 103 2.55 -6.36 -17.31
N PHE A 104 3.47 -5.94 -16.43
CA PHE A 104 3.39 -4.64 -15.75
C PHE A 104 3.70 -3.51 -16.72
N ASP A 105 4.70 -3.65 -17.59
CA ASP A 105 4.99 -2.66 -18.64
C ASP A 105 3.76 -2.43 -19.53
N ALA A 106 3.10 -3.50 -19.97
CA ALA A 106 1.89 -3.41 -20.78
C ALA A 106 0.73 -2.76 -20.01
N PHE A 107 0.55 -3.09 -18.73
CA PHE A 107 -0.47 -2.47 -17.88
C PHE A 107 -0.20 -0.97 -17.70
N LEU A 108 1.01 -0.59 -17.32
CA LEU A 108 1.41 0.78 -17.06
C LEU A 108 1.31 1.63 -18.34
N ALA A 109 1.75 1.10 -19.48
CA ALA A 109 1.59 1.77 -20.77
C ALA A 109 0.10 1.98 -21.14
N HIS A 110 -0.77 1.02 -20.83
CA HIS A 110 -2.22 1.18 -21.02
C HIS A 110 -2.82 2.28 -20.14
N GLU A 111 -2.33 2.41 -18.91
CA GLU A 111 -2.71 3.47 -17.97
C GLU A 111 -2.05 4.83 -18.30
N GLY A 112 -1.25 4.93 -19.36
CA GLY A 112 -0.62 6.17 -19.82
C GLY A 112 0.72 6.50 -19.17
N TYR A 113 1.30 5.58 -18.39
CA TYR A 113 2.65 5.74 -17.87
C TYR A 113 3.68 5.52 -18.97
N THR A 114 4.73 6.34 -18.95
CA THR A 114 5.86 6.21 -19.88
C THR A 114 7.07 5.64 -19.15
N LEU A 115 7.78 4.72 -19.82
CA LEU A 115 9.01 4.18 -19.28
C LEU A 115 10.08 5.28 -19.25
N GLN A 116 10.57 5.60 -18.06
CA GLN A 116 11.77 6.39 -17.89
C GLN A 116 12.95 5.46 -17.64
N VAL A 117 13.88 5.42 -18.60
CA VAL A 117 15.15 4.71 -18.42
C VAL A 117 16.07 5.64 -17.64
N GLU A 118 16.10 5.51 -16.31
CA GLU A 118 17.21 6.11 -15.56
C GLU A 118 18.51 5.36 -15.92
N PRO A 119 19.63 6.06 -16.17
CA PRO A 119 20.92 5.40 -16.31
C PRO A 119 21.17 4.62 -15.04
N ALA A 120 21.36 3.30 -15.17
CA ALA A 120 21.37 2.32 -14.09
C ALA A 120 22.01 2.87 -12.80
N ARG A 121 21.18 3.39 -11.89
CA ARG A 121 21.61 3.54 -10.50
C ARG A 121 21.81 2.10 -10.06
N ASN A 122 23.02 1.80 -9.61
CA ASN A 122 23.49 0.47 -9.24
C ASN A 122 22.81 -0.06 -7.95
N ASN A 123 21.54 0.28 -7.76
CA ASN A 123 20.71 -0.02 -6.61
C ASN A 123 19.70 -1.08 -7.04
N PHE A 124 20.17 -2.31 -7.24
CA PHE A 124 19.27 -3.42 -6.99
C PHE A 124 18.85 -3.31 -5.53
N TYR A 125 17.56 -3.17 -5.25
CA TYR A 125 17.09 -3.35 -3.89
C TYR A 125 17.39 -4.79 -3.48
N ILE A 126 18.34 -4.94 -2.56
CA ILE A 126 18.65 -6.20 -1.91
C ILE A 126 18.10 -6.05 -0.48
N PRO A 127 17.01 -6.75 -0.13
CA PRO A 127 16.44 -6.67 1.21
C PRO A 127 17.51 -6.96 2.28
N GLY A 128 17.68 -6.05 3.23
CA GLY A 128 18.64 -6.21 4.34
C GLY A 128 20.07 -5.73 4.07
N GLN A 129 20.36 -5.13 2.92
CA GLN A 129 21.69 -4.56 2.66
C GLN A 129 21.75 -3.09 3.10
N ARG A 130 22.67 -2.77 4.02
CA ARG A 130 22.91 -1.40 4.48
C ARG A 130 23.70 -0.65 3.39
N LEU A 131 23.03 0.14 2.57
CA LEU A 131 23.69 0.98 1.58
C LEU A 131 24.08 2.31 2.22
N TRP A 132 25.39 2.61 2.23
CA TRP A 132 25.96 3.84 2.76
C TRP A 132 26.16 4.84 1.62
N SER A 133 25.49 5.98 1.67
CA SER A 133 25.74 7.10 0.76
C SER A 133 26.23 8.32 1.52
N GLY A 134 27.46 8.25 2.05
CA GLY A 134 28.27 9.41 2.48
C GLY A 134 27.80 10.17 3.73
N GLU A 135 26.50 10.42 3.90
CA GLU A 135 25.95 11.37 4.89
C GLU A 135 24.69 10.87 5.59
N HIS A 136 23.97 9.89 5.03
CA HIS A 136 22.75 9.35 5.63
C HIS A 136 22.65 7.83 5.52
N PHE A 137 22.01 7.22 6.53
CA PHE A 137 21.52 5.86 6.44
C PHE A 137 20.11 5.91 5.84
N LEU A 138 19.96 5.38 4.63
CA LEU A 138 18.66 5.06 4.10
C LEU A 138 18.26 3.71 4.69
N PHE A 139 17.21 3.71 5.52
CA PHE A 139 16.47 2.49 5.80
C PHE A 139 15.46 2.34 4.66
N THR A 140 15.75 1.43 3.72
CA THR A 140 14.81 1.00 2.70
C THR A 140 14.05 -0.23 3.17
#